data_AF-A0A0B8X3G4-F1
#
_entry.id   AF-A0A0B8X3G4-F1
#
_cell.length_a   1.000
_cell.length_b   1.000
_cell.length_c   1.000
_cell.angle_alpha   90.00
_cell.angle_beta   90.00
_cell.angle_gamma   90.00
#
_symmetry.space_group_name_H-M   'P 1'
#
loop_
_entity.id
_entity.type
_entity.pdbx_description
1 polymer ?
#
loop_
_entity_poly.entity_id
_entity_poly.type
_entity_poly.pdbx_seq_one_letter_code
_entity_poly.pdbx_strand_id
1 'polypeptide(L)'
;MQKDFVLYYILFMALGLIWNFFRKNDLEILPSFLWLLLMVLPFWVQFDSFPSVSIANQMTGIVFIGTCLLVADSIKIKPNSGANKLMPAAEKFFSSYWLYAGLFILITSYHMSLIPHIPLIEKYLHGVTDPTELSRMREDTSKLLNVSSLLKFLFNWAANILAPVSIVLALRKKKYLLAVLFFIMAALYAVMSLAKTQMVFLGIVIILSIFFQMPFKKRLLGYLVLLILMSPFLYQGYDFLTHSPLSVMNWQASQAEIDQLKLSPEDPRSRFTPGDHSRLAPLDLEKRLSASERVYNYTFYRVFLGPADVSSRWYQYFPEHSDGFIGLQGLKSKDRENAAKTHPARLVGHWAYTERFPNRYLETVQAYASVDADAYARFGIFGIVLAGVLVLVLRILLKVFRDGSELGESLYVIALVLMGLWWSSASVQAILLAQGVLPILALLCLRYVFVKIKKFRNREVV
;
A
#
# COMPACT_ATOMS: atom_id res chain seq x y z
N MET A 1 -6.57 -23.59 -19.67
CA MET A 1 -7.16 -24.04 -18.39
C MET A 1 -6.81 -23.13 -17.21
N GLN A 2 -5.53 -22.96 -16.82
CA GLN A 2 -5.20 -22.12 -15.65
C GLN A 2 -5.49 -20.62 -15.86
N LYS A 3 -5.19 -20.06 -17.05
CA LYS A 3 -5.52 -18.67 -17.38
C LYS A 3 -7.03 -18.41 -17.39
N ASP A 4 -7.81 -19.36 -17.91
CA ASP A 4 -9.27 -19.31 -17.93
C ASP A 4 -9.85 -19.33 -16.50
N PHE A 5 -9.25 -20.10 -15.60
CA PHE A 5 -9.61 -20.08 -14.19
C PHE A 5 -9.43 -18.70 -13.55
N VAL A 6 -8.34 -17.98 -13.85
CA VAL A 6 -8.14 -16.61 -13.36
C VAL A 6 -9.25 -15.69 -13.90
N LEU A 7 -9.65 -15.85 -15.15
CA LEU A 7 -10.76 -15.09 -15.72
C LEU A 7 -12.09 -15.38 -15.01
N TYR A 8 -12.41 -16.65 -14.73
CA TYR A 8 -13.59 -17.00 -13.93
C TYR A 8 -13.52 -16.41 -12.52
N TYR A 9 -12.33 -16.36 -11.91
CA TYR A 9 -12.15 -15.74 -10.60
C TYR A 9 -12.30 -14.21 -10.63
N ILE A 10 -11.85 -13.53 -11.69
CA ILE A 10 -12.13 -12.11 -11.93
C ILE A 10 -13.64 -11.86 -11.96
N LEU A 11 -14.39 -12.68 -12.71
CA LEU A 11 -15.85 -12.59 -12.78
C LEU A 11 -16.50 -12.83 -11.42
N PHE A 12 -16.04 -13.84 -10.67
CA PHE A 12 -16.51 -14.12 -9.31
C PHE A 12 -16.29 -12.93 -8.37
N MET A 13 -15.09 -12.35 -8.37
CA MET A 13 -14.76 -11.15 -7.59
C MET A 13 -15.65 -9.97 -7.98
N ALA A 14 -15.82 -9.71 -9.28
CA ALA A 14 -16.66 -8.64 -9.78
C ALA A 14 -18.13 -8.80 -9.33
N LEU A 15 -18.70 -10.00 -9.44
CA LEU A 15 -20.05 -10.30 -8.98
C LEU A 15 -20.18 -10.13 -7.45
N GLY A 16 -19.19 -10.58 -6.68
CA GLY A 16 -19.15 -10.39 -5.22
C GLY A 16 -19.08 -8.91 -4.81
N LEU A 17 -18.32 -8.09 -5.53
CA LEU A 17 -18.24 -6.64 -5.33
C LEU A 17 -19.56 -5.96 -5.66
N ILE A 18 -20.16 -6.28 -6.81
CA ILE A 18 -21.46 -5.76 -7.25
C ILE A 18 -22.55 -6.12 -6.22
N TRP A 19 -22.58 -7.36 -5.76
CA TRP A 19 -23.51 -7.83 -4.73
C TRP A 19 -23.38 -7.00 -3.44
N ASN A 20 -22.16 -6.82 -2.93
CA ASN A 20 -21.93 -6.06 -1.71
C ASN A 20 -22.24 -4.55 -1.88
N PHE A 21 -21.97 -3.99 -3.05
CA PHE A 21 -22.36 -2.63 -3.39
C PHE A 21 -23.89 -2.43 -3.30
N PHE A 22 -24.68 -3.33 -3.90
CA PHE A 22 -26.15 -3.28 -3.82
C PHE A 22 -26.69 -3.50 -2.40
N ARG A 23 -25.95 -4.22 -1.54
CA ARG A 23 -26.26 -4.35 -0.11
C ARG A 23 -25.89 -3.11 0.73
N LYS A 24 -25.46 -2.01 0.09
CA LYS A 24 -25.01 -0.75 0.69
C LYS A 24 -23.77 -0.91 1.58
N ASN A 25 -22.88 -1.84 1.21
CA ASN A 25 -21.59 -2.07 1.85
C ASN A 25 -20.43 -1.47 1.01
N ASP A 26 -20.65 -0.32 0.37
CA ASP A 26 -19.70 0.30 -0.59
C ASP A 26 -18.35 0.68 0.04
N LEU A 27 -18.32 1.08 1.31
CA LEU A 27 -17.05 1.29 2.02
C LEU A 27 -16.31 -0.03 2.26
N GLU A 28 -17.05 -1.10 2.53
CA GLU A 28 -16.45 -2.40 2.87
C GLU A 28 -15.75 -3.04 1.68
N ILE A 29 -16.28 -2.85 0.47
CA ILE A 29 -15.70 -3.45 -0.73
C ILE A 29 -14.34 -2.87 -1.14
N LEU A 30 -13.90 -1.77 -0.53
CA LEU A 30 -12.71 -1.05 -0.97
C LEU A 30 -11.44 -1.94 -0.99
N PRO A 31 -11.09 -2.71 0.06
CA PRO A 31 -9.95 -3.61 -0.01
C PRO A 31 -10.07 -4.71 -1.06
N SER A 32 -11.26 -5.32 -1.24
CA SER A 32 -11.47 -6.35 -2.28
C SER A 32 -11.36 -5.77 -3.68
N PHE A 33 -11.87 -4.56 -3.89
CA PHE A 33 -11.78 -3.84 -5.15
C PHE A 33 -10.33 -3.52 -5.49
N LEU A 34 -9.56 -2.99 -4.53
CA LEU A 34 -8.14 -2.72 -4.74
C LEU A 34 -7.33 -4.01 -4.91
N TRP A 35 -7.68 -5.11 -4.26
CA TRP A 35 -7.07 -6.42 -4.50
C TRP A 35 -7.32 -6.92 -5.94
N LEU A 36 -8.56 -6.79 -6.42
CA LEU A 36 -8.91 -7.11 -7.81
C LEU A 36 -8.06 -6.26 -8.79
N LEU A 37 -8.00 -4.95 -8.56
CA LEU A 37 -7.29 -4.03 -9.45
C LEU A 37 -5.76 -4.15 -9.40
N LEU A 38 -5.17 -4.37 -8.21
CA LEU A 38 -3.72 -4.29 -8.00
C LEU A 38 -3.04 -5.66 -7.97
N MET A 39 -3.78 -6.76 -7.82
CA MET A 39 -3.20 -8.11 -7.80
C MET A 39 -3.82 -9.01 -8.86
N VAL A 40 -5.15 -9.16 -8.88
CA VAL A 40 -5.81 -10.15 -9.76
C VAL A 40 -5.68 -9.76 -11.24
N LEU A 41 -6.05 -8.52 -11.61
CA LEU A 41 -5.97 -8.06 -13.00
C LEU A 41 -4.53 -8.00 -13.53
N PRO A 42 -3.54 -7.42 -12.81
CA PRO A 42 -2.16 -7.40 -13.28
C PRO A 42 -1.55 -8.79 -13.40
N PHE A 43 -1.94 -9.73 -12.53
CA PHE A 43 -1.54 -11.13 -12.64
C PHE A 43 -2.09 -11.78 -13.90
N TRP A 44 -3.37 -11.54 -14.23
CA TRP A 44 -3.97 -12.04 -15.46
C TRP A 44 -3.32 -11.45 -16.72
N VAL A 45 -3.00 -10.15 -16.70
CA VAL A 45 -2.32 -9.45 -17.81
C VAL A 45 -0.91 -10.01 -18.05
N GLN A 46 -0.17 -10.32 -16.98
CA GLN A 46 1.21 -10.82 -17.04
C GLN A 46 1.30 -12.35 -16.99
N PHE A 47 0.16 -13.06 -17.07
CA PHE A 47 0.08 -14.49 -16.78
C PHE A 47 1.08 -15.32 -17.58
N ASP A 48 1.18 -15.07 -18.89
CA ASP A 48 2.03 -15.85 -19.79
C ASP A 48 3.53 -15.52 -19.63
N SER A 49 3.85 -14.39 -18.98
CA SER A 49 5.23 -13.97 -18.71
C SER A 49 5.81 -14.59 -17.45
N PHE A 50 4.98 -15.21 -16.60
CA PHE A 50 5.45 -15.81 -15.34
C PHE A 50 5.90 -17.27 -15.51
N PRO A 51 6.86 -17.75 -14.71
CA PRO A 51 7.17 -19.18 -14.62
C PRO A 51 5.99 -19.99 -14.06
N SER A 52 5.85 -21.25 -14.49
CA SER A 52 4.72 -22.12 -14.14
C SER A 52 4.56 -22.34 -12.62
N VAL A 53 5.68 -22.50 -11.91
CA VAL A 53 5.69 -22.66 -10.44
C VAL A 53 5.15 -21.40 -9.76
N SER A 54 5.58 -20.21 -10.21
CA SER A 54 5.09 -18.92 -9.69
C SER A 54 3.61 -18.74 -9.96
N ILE A 55 3.15 -19.10 -11.17
CA ILE A 55 1.73 -19.02 -11.55
C ILE A 55 0.87 -19.80 -10.55
N ALA A 56 1.20 -21.06 -10.29
CA ALA A 56 0.40 -21.92 -9.42
C ALA A 56 0.33 -21.37 -7.97
N ASN A 57 1.47 -20.97 -7.41
CA ASN A 57 1.55 -20.50 -6.03
C ASN A 57 0.93 -19.10 -5.86
N GLN A 58 1.21 -18.17 -6.78
CA GLN A 58 0.65 -16.83 -6.76
C GLN A 58 -0.86 -16.83 -7.00
N MET A 59 -1.36 -17.68 -7.90
CA MET A 59 -2.80 -17.87 -8.09
C MET A 59 -3.48 -18.34 -6.79
N THR A 60 -2.86 -19.28 -6.07
CA THR A 60 -3.36 -19.74 -4.76
C THR A 60 -3.43 -18.58 -3.76
N GLY A 61 -2.38 -17.76 -3.68
CA GLY A 61 -2.34 -16.54 -2.86
C GLY A 61 -3.46 -15.55 -3.20
N ILE A 62 -3.58 -15.20 -4.48
CA ILE A 62 -4.56 -14.26 -5.00
C ILE A 62 -6.00 -14.71 -4.71
N VAL A 63 -6.29 -15.99 -4.95
CA VAL A 63 -7.63 -16.55 -4.74
C VAL A 63 -7.97 -16.61 -3.27
N PHE A 64 -7.06 -17.10 -2.42
CA PHE A 64 -7.35 -17.27 -1.01
C PHE A 64 -7.51 -15.93 -0.29
N ILE A 65 -6.57 -14.99 -0.48
CA ILE A 65 -6.68 -13.64 0.12
C ILE A 65 -7.92 -12.91 -0.40
N GLY A 66 -8.18 -12.93 -1.71
CA GLY A 66 -9.33 -12.25 -2.29
C GLY A 66 -10.66 -12.82 -1.79
N THR A 67 -10.75 -14.15 -1.61
CA THR A 67 -11.93 -14.79 -1.02
C THR A 67 -12.13 -14.36 0.44
N CYS A 68 -11.05 -14.35 1.25
CA CYS A 68 -11.12 -13.85 2.62
C CYS A 68 -11.59 -12.39 2.69
N LEU A 69 -11.14 -11.54 1.76
CA LEU A 69 -11.59 -10.15 1.67
C LEU A 69 -13.09 -10.05 1.31
N LEU A 70 -13.58 -10.80 0.32
CA LEU A 70 -15.01 -10.81 -0.04
C LEU A 70 -15.92 -11.35 1.08
N VAL A 71 -15.46 -12.39 1.79
CA VAL A 71 -16.17 -12.92 2.96
C VAL A 71 -16.22 -11.83 4.04
N ALA A 72 -15.10 -11.17 4.32
CA ALA A 72 -15.06 -10.07 5.26
C ALA A 72 -16.04 -8.96 4.87
N ASP A 73 -16.11 -8.55 3.60
CA ASP A 73 -17.00 -7.50 3.10
C ASP A 73 -18.49 -7.84 3.30
N SER A 74 -18.81 -9.12 3.18
CA SER A 74 -20.17 -9.65 3.27
C SER A 74 -20.68 -9.73 4.72
N ILE A 75 -19.78 -9.80 5.71
CA ILE A 75 -20.10 -9.81 7.14
C ILE A 75 -20.54 -8.40 7.59
N LYS A 76 -21.80 -8.27 8.00
CA LYS A 76 -22.37 -7.03 8.52
C LYS A 76 -22.27 -6.97 10.04
N ILE A 77 -21.54 -6.00 10.55
CA ILE A 77 -21.45 -5.70 11.99
C ILE A 77 -21.84 -4.24 12.15
N LYS A 78 -22.85 -3.97 12.98
CA LYS A 78 -23.32 -2.60 13.23
C LYS A 78 -22.27 -1.86 14.08
N PRO A 79 -21.93 -0.61 13.75
CA PRO A 79 -21.07 0.22 14.59
C PRO A 79 -21.61 0.31 16.01
N ASN A 80 -20.72 0.34 17.00
CA ASN A 80 -21.13 0.51 18.38
C ASN A 80 -21.68 1.93 18.59
N SER A 81 -23.00 2.06 18.71
CA SER A 81 -23.69 3.34 18.95
C SER A 81 -23.45 3.91 20.35
N GLY A 82 -22.82 3.14 21.25
CA GLY A 82 -22.51 3.55 22.61
C GLY A 82 -21.44 4.63 22.74
N ALA A 83 -20.62 4.88 21.71
CA ALA A 83 -19.49 5.82 21.83
C ALA A 83 -19.88 7.28 21.98
N ASN A 84 -21.03 7.71 21.48
CA ASN A 84 -21.57 9.05 21.75
C ASN A 84 -21.87 9.26 23.25
N LYS A 85 -21.83 8.19 24.06
CA LYS A 85 -21.95 8.25 25.52
C LYS A 85 -20.60 8.23 26.25
N LEU A 86 -19.44 8.41 25.60
CA LEU A 86 -18.17 8.64 26.31
C LEU A 86 -18.28 9.84 27.28
N MET A 87 -17.39 9.96 28.26
CA MET A 87 -17.33 11.19 29.07
C MET A 87 -17.12 12.38 28.12
N PRO A 88 -17.94 13.44 28.19
CA PRO A 88 -17.85 14.57 27.26
C PRO A 88 -16.42 15.14 27.15
N ALA A 89 -15.67 15.16 28.26
CA ALA A 89 -14.29 15.63 28.30
C ALA A 89 -13.32 14.72 27.52
N ALA A 90 -13.34 13.40 27.76
CA ALA A 90 -12.46 12.46 27.08
C ALA A 90 -12.74 12.41 25.57
N GLU A 91 -14.02 12.42 25.18
CA GLU A 91 -14.37 12.44 23.75
C GLU A 91 -14.00 13.75 23.08
N LYS A 92 -14.14 14.89 23.79
CA LYS A 92 -13.67 16.19 23.30
C LYS A 92 -12.16 16.21 23.10
N PHE A 93 -11.41 15.56 24.00
CA PHE A 93 -9.95 15.45 23.89
C PHE A 93 -9.53 14.56 22.72
N PHE A 94 -10.02 13.31 22.66
CA PHE A 94 -9.66 12.37 21.59
C PHE A 94 -10.16 12.80 20.21
N SER A 95 -11.29 13.50 20.11
CA SER A 95 -11.76 14.03 18.82
C SER A 95 -11.11 15.38 18.44
N SER A 96 -10.13 15.86 19.21
CA SER A 96 -9.45 17.13 18.93
C SER A 96 -8.50 16.99 17.74
N TYR A 97 -8.78 17.68 16.64
CA TYR A 97 -7.85 17.72 15.50
C TYR A 97 -6.50 18.37 15.88
N TRP A 98 -6.48 19.25 16.89
CA TRP A 98 -5.25 19.88 17.42
C TRP A 98 -4.31 18.86 18.06
N LEU A 99 -4.85 17.81 18.71
CA LEU A 99 -4.03 16.75 19.29
C LEU A 99 -3.21 16.04 18.20
N TYR A 100 -3.89 15.61 17.12
CA TYR A 100 -3.25 14.92 16.01
C TYR A 100 -2.32 15.82 15.20
N ALA A 101 -2.72 17.07 14.95
CA ALA A 101 -1.86 18.05 14.28
C ALA A 101 -0.62 18.37 15.11
N GLY A 102 -0.75 18.58 16.42
CA GLY A 102 0.37 18.84 17.33
C GLY A 102 1.34 17.67 17.40
N LEU A 103 0.83 16.43 17.53
CA LEU A 103 1.66 15.22 17.50
C LEU A 103 2.34 15.04 16.14
N PHE A 104 1.63 15.29 15.04
CA PHE A 104 2.21 15.26 13.70
C PHE A 104 3.39 16.22 13.59
N ILE A 105 3.19 17.50 13.94
CA ILE A 105 4.21 18.54 13.88
C ILE A 105 5.42 18.14 14.73
N LEU A 106 5.20 17.78 15.99
CA LEU A 106 6.25 17.36 16.92
C LEU A 106 7.11 16.23 16.33
N ILE A 107 6.48 15.17 15.83
CA ILE A 107 7.17 14.00 15.29
C ILE A 107 7.91 14.37 13.99
N THR A 108 7.29 15.13 13.09
CA THR A 108 7.93 15.52 11.83
C THR A 108 9.06 16.52 12.00
N SER A 109 8.94 17.47 12.94
CA SER A 109 10.03 18.39 13.28
C SER A 109 11.20 17.65 13.90
N TYR A 110 10.92 16.70 14.81
CA TYR A 110 11.96 15.84 15.35
C TYR A 110 12.62 15.01 14.23
N HIS A 111 11.84 14.40 13.34
CA HIS A 111 12.40 13.65 12.21
C HIS A 111 13.31 14.52 11.33
N MET A 112 12.84 15.71 10.93
CA MET A 112 13.62 16.63 10.10
C MET A 112 14.90 17.11 10.80
N SER A 113 14.92 17.21 12.13
CA SER A 113 16.12 17.56 12.90
C SER A 113 17.19 16.45 12.92
N LEU A 114 16.81 15.21 12.62
CA LEU A 114 17.72 14.06 12.58
C LEU A 114 18.30 13.81 11.17
N ILE A 115 17.73 14.44 10.14
CA ILE A 115 18.16 14.25 8.76
C ILE A 115 19.33 15.19 8.48
N PRO A 116 20.52 14.68 8.13
CA PRO A 116 21.68 15.53 7.85
C PRO A 116 21.52 16.33 6.55
N HIS A 117 20.93 15.71 5.53
CA HIS A 117 20.73 16.30 4.20
C HIS A 117 19.27 16.14 3.79
N ILE A 118 18.56 17.26 3.62
CA ILE A 118 17.16 17.24 3.17
C ILE A 118 17.17 17.22 1.64
N PRO A 119 16.74 16.13 0.97
CA PRO A 119 16.98 15.95 -0.45
C PRO A 119 16.44 17.07 -1.35
N LEU A 120 15.32 17.70 -0.95
CA LEU A 120 14.76 18.82 -1.67
C LEU A 120 15.63 20.08 -1.57
N ILE A 121 16.18 20.34 -0.38
CA ILE A 121 17.10 21.46 -0.13
C ILE A 121 18.38 21.24 -0.93
N GLU A 122 18.94 20.03 -0.87
CA GLU A 122 20.14 19.68 -1.65
C GLU A 122 19.93 19.86 -3.15
N LYS A 123 18.76 19.45 -3.67
CA LYS A 123 18.42 19.61 -5.08
C LYS A 123 18.32 21.07 -5.52
N TYR A 124 17.59 21.90 -4.77
CA TYR A 124 17.24 23.25 -5.23
C TYR A 124 18.17 24.35 -4.74
N LEU A 125 18.77 24.20 -3.55
CA LEU A 125 19.71 25.18 -2.99
C LEU A 125 21.17 24.81 -3.26
N HIS A 126 21.52 23.52 -3.21
CA HIS A 126 22.90 23.06 -3.44
C HIS A 126 23.17 22.51 -4.84
N GLY A 127 22.15 22.46 -5.70
CA GLY A 127 22.29 22.12 -7.11
C GLY A 127 22.57 20.64 -7.39
N VAL A 128 22.25 19.73 -6.46
CA VAL A 128 22.41 18.29 -6.66
C VAL A 128 21.43 17.82 -7.74
N THR A 129 21.96 17.46 -8.92
CA THR A 129 21.17 17.03 -10.08
C THR A 129 21.27 15.55 -10.39
N ASP A 130 22.24 14.83 -9.81
CA ASP A 130 22.39 13.38 -10.00
C ASP A 130 21.18 12.64 -9.37
N PRO A 131 20.37 11.93 -10.17
CA PRO A 131 19.24 11.16 -9.67
C PRO A 131 19.65 10.04 -8.70
N THR A 132 20.86 9.48 -8.84
CA THR A 132 21.38 8.41 -8.00
C THR A 132 21.66 8.94 -6.59
N GLU A 133 22.37 10.06 -6.50
CA GLU A 133 22.64 10.76 -5.26
C GLU A 133 21.34 11.18 -4.54
N LEU A 134 20.39 11.80 -5.25
CA LEU A 134 19.09 12.17 -4.69
C LEU A 134 18.29 10.95 -4.19
N SER A 135 18.38 9.82 -4.90
CA SER A 135 17.76 8.57 -4.47
C SER A 135 18.41 8.03 -3.20
N ARG A 136 19.73 8.11 -3.08
CA ARG A 136 20.49 7.71 -1.88
C ARG A 136 20.11 8.59 -0.68
N MET A 137 20.10 9.91 -0.85
CA MET A 137 19.66 10.85 0.20
C MET A 137 18.23 10.56 0.66
N ARG A 138 17.32 10.20 -0.25
CA ARG A 138 15.96 9.76 0.11
C ARG A 138 15.95 8.45 0.92
N GLU A 139 16.87 7.53 0.65
CA GLU A 139 17.01 6.34 1.49
C GLU A 139 17.57 6.69 2.87
N ASP A 140 18.47 7.66 2.96
CA ASP A 140 19.00 8.20 4.22
C ASP A 140 17.93 8.89 5.06
N THR A 141 16.96 9.58 4.45
CA THR A 141 15.84 10.20 5.17
C THR A 141 14.79 9.21 5.69
N SER A 142 14.89 7.93 5.35
CA SER A 142 13.84 6.95 5.67
C SER A 142 14.41 5.64 6.18
N LYS A 143 15.01 4.86 5.29
CA LYS A 143 15.46 3.50 5.55
C LYS A 143 16.77 3.47 6.32
N LEU A 144 17.75 4.28 5.90
CA LEU A 144 19.13 4.25 6.40
C LEU A 144 19.35 5.20 7.58
N LEU A 145 18.35 6.00 7.96
CA LEU A 145 18.41 6.86 9.14
C LEU A 145 18.82 6.05 10.39
N ASN A 146 19.86 6.49 11.09
CA ASN A 146 20.40 5.78 12.25
C ASN A 146 19.57 6.05 13.52
N VAL A 147 18.36 5.52 13.55
CA VAL A 147 17.44 5.58 14.69
C VAL A 147 16.79 4.22 14.92
N SER A 148 16.22 4.03 16.11
CA SER A 148 15.51 2.80 16.45
C SER A 148 14.36 2.53 15.46
N SER A 149 14.06 1.24 15.23
CA SER A 149 12.95 0.82 14.36
C SER A 149 11.60 1.43 14.76
N LEU A 150 11.38 1.63 16.07
CA LEU A 150 10.15 2.25 16.59
C LEU A 150 10.01 3.70 16.14
N LEU A 151 11.09 4.49 16.14
CA LEU A 151 11.06 5.87 15.65
C LEU A 151 10.75 5.91 14.15
N LYS A 152 11.31 5.00 13.35
CA LYS A 152 10.97 4.88 11.92
C LYS A 152 9.48 4.59 11.71
N PHE A 153 8.87 3.76 12.56
CA PHE A 153 7.43 3.53 12.51
C PHE A 153 6.64 4.78 12.90
N LEU A 154 7.05 5.50 13.95
CA LEU A 154 6.43 6.76 14.36
C LEU A 154 6.45 7.81 13.24
N PHE A 155 7.55 7.92 12.49
CA PHE A 155 7.65 8.82 11.33
C PHE A 155 6.66 8.45 10.22
N ASN A 156 6.46 7.15 9.97
CA ASN A 156 5.43 6.69 9.04
C ASN A 156 4.01 6.94 9.59
N TRP A 157 3.76 6.72 10.88
CA TRP A 157 2.44 6.97 11.49
C TRP A 157 2.06 8.44 11.48
N ALA A 158 3.04 9.34 11.59
CA ALA A 158 2.80 10.76 11.44
C ALA A 158 2.15 11.07 10.07
N ALA A 159 2.73 10.57 8.98
CA ALA A 159 2.21 10.77 7.63
C ALA A 159 0.94 9.96 7.32
N ASN A 160 0.87 8.71 7.80
CA ASN A 160 -0.18 7.76 7.38
C ASN A 160 -1.42 7.76 8.28
N ILE A 161 -1.29 8.24 9.53
CA ILE A 161 -2.38 8.25 10.51
C ILE A 161 -2.63 9.67 11.00
N LEU A 162 -1.65 10.33 11.61
CA LEU A 162 -1.87 11.59 12.33
C LEU A 162 -2.29 12.73 11.40
N ALA A 163 -1.60 12.90 10.26
CA ALA A 163 -1.96 13.91 9.27
C ALA A 163 -3.36 13.66 8.64
N PRO A 164 -3.68 12.47 8.11
CA PRO A 164 -5.03 12.21 7.61
C PRO A 164 -6.12 12.40 8.66
N VAL A 165 -5.92 11.92 9.89
CA VAL A 165 -6.90 12.09 10.98
C VAL A 165 -7.12 13.56 11.31
N SER A 166 -6.05 14.36 11.44
CA SER A 166 -6.18 15.78 11.78
C SER A 166 -6.94 16.56 10.70
N ILE A 167 -6.65 16.29 9.42
CA ILE A 167 -7.29 16.93 8.28
C ILE A 167 -8.77 16.53 8.20
N VAL A 168 -9.07 15.22 8.25
CA VAL A 168 -10.45 14.73 8.16
C VAL A 168 -11.30 15.25 9.33
N LEU A 169 -10.78 15.25 10.56
CA LEU A 169 -11.49 15.81 11.71
C LEU A 169 -11.71 17.33 11.58
N ALA A 170 -10.72 18.09 11.10
CA ALA A 170 -10.88 19.52 10.86
C ALA A 170 -11.97 19.82 9.81
N LEU A 171 -12.00 19.05 8.72
CA LEU A 171 -13.04 19.15 7.69
C LEU A 171 -14.43 18.85 8.24
N ARG A 172 -14.58 17.79 9.04
CA ARG A 172 -15.86 17.43 9.68
C ARG A 172 -16.38 18.53 10.60
N LYS A 173 -15.47 19.18 11.34
CA LYS A 173 -15.80 20.34 12.18
C LYS A 173 -15.92 21.65 11.40
N LYS A 174 -16.00 21.58 10.06
CA LYS A 174 -16.13 22.71 9.12
C LYS A 174 -15.01 23.75 9.27
N LYS A 175 -13.83 23.33 9.73
CA LYS A 175 -12.63 24.17 9.87
C LYS A 175 -11.77 24.05 8.61
N TYR A 176 -12.34 24.44 7.47
CA TYR A 176 -11.71 24.24 6.15
C TYR A 176 -10.32 24.89 6.04
N LEU A 177 -10.15 26.11 6.55
CA LEU A 177 -8.85 26.79 6.53
C LEU A 177 -7.78 26.01 7.29
N LEU A 178 -8.11 25.46 8.46
CA LEU A 178 -7.19 24.64 9.25
C LEU A 178 -6.90 23.30 8.56
N ALA A 179 -7.91 22.70 7.92
CA ALA A 179 -7.71 21.48 7.15
C ALA A 179 -6.74 21.70 5.97
N VAL A 180 -6.89 22.82 5.24
CA VAL A 180 -5.96 23.21 4.17
C VAL A 180 -4.57 23.46 4.74
N LEU A 181 -4.45 24.15 5.87
CA LEU A 181 -3.16 24.39 6.51
C LEU A 181 -2.46 23.07 6.89
N PHE A 182 -3.18 22.15 7.54
CA PHE A 182 -2.62 20.83 7.89
C PHE A 182 -2.26 20.01 6.66
N PHE A 183 -3.05 20.09 5.59
CA PHE A 183 -2.72 19.44 4.33
C PHE A 183 -1.43 20.01 3.73
N ILE A 184 -1.28 21.34 3.68
CA ILE A 184 -0.06 21.99 3.17
C ILE A 184 1.14 21.57 4.01
N MET A 185 1.03 21.54 5.33
CA MET A 185 2.12 21.10 6.20
C MET A 185 2.52 19.63 5.94
N ALA A 186 1.54 18.74 5.82
CA ALA A 186 1.78 17.33 5.53
C ALA A 186 2.37 17.12 4.12
N ALA A 187 1.89 17.88 3.14
CA ALA A 187 2.41 17.89 1.78
C ALA A 187 3.87 18.39 1.76
N LEU A 188 4.17 19.51 2.43
CA LEU A 188 5.55 20.03 2.54
C LEU A 188 6.48 19.00 3.15
N TYR A 189 6.09 18.34 4.24
CA TYR A 189 6.87 17.25 4.84
C TYR A 189 7.13 16.10 3.85
N ALA A 190 6.11 15.67 3.10
CA ALA A 190 6.25 14.62 2.09
C ALA A 190 7.15 15.03 0.91
N VAL A 191 7.07 16.29 0.46
CA VAL A 191 7.95 16.81 -0.62
C VAL A 191 9.39 16.93 -0.13
N MET A 192 9.62 17.46 1.07
CA MET A 192 10.93 17.63 1.68
C MET A 192 11.68 16.29 1.79
N SER A 193 10.96 15.22 2.12
CA SER A 193 11.49 13.85 2.20
C SER A 193 11.48 13.09 0.86
N LEU A 194 11.09 13.73 -0.26
CA LEU A 194 10.88 13.12 -1.59
C LEU A 194 9.97 11.87 -1.57
N ALA A 195 9.06 11.84 -0.59
CA ALA A 195 8.15 10.76 -0.29
C ALA A 195 6.87 10.89 -1.14
N LYS A 196 7.04 10.86 -2.47
CA LYS A 196 5.96 11.15 -3.45
C LYS A 196 4.73 10.26 -3.24
N THR A 197 4.94 8.99 -2.91
CA THR A 197 3.84 8.03 -2.67
C THR A 197 3.00 8.43 -1.47
N GLN A 198 3.60 8.94 -0.39
CA GLN A 198 2.87 9.42 0.79
C GLN A 198 1.97 10.61 0.48
N MET A 199 2.36 11.50 -0.44
CA MET A 199 1.50 12.60 -0.86
C MET A 199 0.25 12.10 -1.60
N VAL A 200 0.44 11.20 -2.56
CA VAL A 200 -0.69 10.58 -3.31
C VAL A 200 -1.60 9.82 -2.34
N PHE A 201 -1.00 9.05 -1.42
CA PHE A 201 -1.71 8.33 -0.37
C PHE A 201 -2.55 9.28 0.50
N LEU A 202 -1.96 10.37 1.00
CA LEU A 202 -2.65 11.37 1.81
C LEU A 202 -3.86 11.93 1.08
N GLY A 203 -3.71 12.30 -0.20
CA GLY A 203 -4.81 12.76 -1.04
C GLY A 203 -5.93 11.73 -1.17
N ILE A 204 -5.59 10.48 -1.52
CA ILE A 204 -6.57 9.38 -1.65
C ILE A 204 -7.31 9.16 -0.33
N VAL A 205 -6.60 9.08 0.80
CA VAL A 205 -7.21 8.85 2.11
C VAL A 205 -8.19 9.96 2.48
N ILE A 206 -7.82 11.23 2.28
CA ILE A 206 -8.68 12.37 2.59
C ILE A 206 -9.92 12.34 1.70
N ILE A 207 -9.74 12.18 0.39
CA ILE A 207 -10.84 12.12 -0.58
C ILE A 207 -11.81 11.00 -0.23
N LEU A 208 -11.32 9.78 -0.04
CA LEU A 208 -12.15 8.63 0.30
C LEU A 208 -12.82 8.80 1.66
N SER A 209 -12.12 9.35 2.66
CA SER A 209 -12.70 9.60 3.98
C SER A 209 -13.87 10.59 3.94
N ILE A 210 -13.74 11.69 3.20
CA ILE A 210 -14.84 12.65 3.01
C ILE A 210 -15.97 12.00 2.21
N PHE A 211 -15.61 11.31 1.12
CA PHE A 211 -16.55 10.71 0.20
C PHE A 211 -17.45 9.67 0.89
N PHE A 212 -16.86 8.75 1.66
CA PHE A 212 -17.62 7.70 2.34
C PHE A 212 -18.48 8.21 3.52
N GLN A 213 -18.23 9.43 3.98
CA GLN A 213 -19.08 10.09 4.98
C GLN A 213 -20.34 10.73 4.37
N MET A 214 -20.42 10.91 3.05
CA MET A 214 -21.61 11.45 2.40
C MET A 214 -22.76 10.43 2.38
N PRO A 215 -24.04 10.87 2.34
CA PRO A 215 -25.18 9.98 2.11
C PRO A 215 -25.01 9.17 0.82
N PHE A 216 -25.42 7.89 0.82
CA PHE A 216 -25.24 6.97 -0.31
C PHE A 216 -25.70 7.53 -1.66
N LYS A 217 -26.83 8.26 -1.71
CA LYS A 217 -27.30 8.92 -2.95
C LYS A 217 -26.30 9.94 -3.50
N LYS A 218 -25.67 10.74 -2.64
CA LYS A 218 -24.63 11.71 -3.03
C LYS A 218 -23.33 11.01 -3.43
N ARG A 219 -23.00 9.89 -2.78
CA ARG A 219 -21.88 9.03 -3.19
C ARG A 219 -22.09 8.48 -4.58
N LEU A 220 -23.29 7.97 -4.91
CA LEU A 220 -23.59 7.48 -6.25
C LEU A 220 -23.37 8.55 -7.33
N LEU A 221 -23.86 9.78 -7.09
CA LEU A 221 -23.58 10.91 -7.98
C LEU A 221 -22.08 11.20 -8.05
N GLY A 222 -21.38 11.19 -6.92
CA GLY A 222 -19.93 11.40 -6.88
C GLY A 222 -19.14 10.33 -7.63
N TYR A 223 -19.55 9.05 -7.60
CA TYR A 223 -18.96 7.99 -8.41
C TYR A 223 -19.17 8.25 -9.90
N LEU A 224 -20.38 8.66 -10.31
CA LEU A 224 -20.69 9.00 -11.69
C LEU A 224 -19.84 10.19 -12.17
N VAL A 225 -19.74 11.24 -11.36
CA VAL A 225 -18.92 12.42 -11.68
C VAL A 225 -17.45 12.02 -11.77
N LEU A 226 -16.93 11.24 -10.83
CA LEU A 226 -15.55 10.76 -10.87
C LEU A 226 -15.28 9.91 -12.12
N LEU A 227 -16.22 9.03 -12.50
CA LEU A 227 -16.11 8.21 -13.70
C LEU A 227 -16.07 9.08 -14.96
N ILE A 228 -16.96 10.08 -15.07
CA ILE A 228 -16.99 11.01 -16.20
C ILE A 228 -15.69 11.80 -16.27
N LEU A 229 -15.24 12.38 -15.14
CA LEU A 229 -14.00 13.17 -15.08
C LEU A 229 -12.76 12.33 -15.37
N MET A 230 -12.76 11.06 -14.97
CA MET A 230 -11.63 10.15 -15.19
C MET A 230 -11.64 9.51 -16.56
N SER A 231 -12.79 9.45 -17.24
CA SER A 231 -12.91 8.77 -18.54
C SER A 231 -11.93 9.27 -19.62
N PRO A 232 -11.62 10.57 -19.79
CA PRO A 232 -10.68 11.00 -20.82
C PRO A 232 -9.24 10.58 -20.47
N PHE A 233 -8.87 10.67 -19.20
CA PHE A 233 -7.55 10.24 -18.71
C PHE A 233 -7.39 8.73 -18.82
N LEU A 234 -8.43 7.96 -18.49
CA LEU A 234 -8.45 6.50 -18.65
C LEU A 234 -8.39 6.10 -20.13
N TYR A 235 -9.10 6.80 -21.01
CA TYR A 235 -9.06 6.56 -22.45
C TYR A 235 -7.68 6.86 -23.03
N GLN A 236 -7.07 8.02 -22.71
CA GLN A 236 -5.72 8.36 -23.16
C GLN A 236 -4.68 7.38 -22.62
N GLY A 237 -4.80 6.99 -21.35
CA GLY A 237 -3.93 5.98 -20.76
C GLY A 237 -4.07 4.62 -21.46
N TYR A 238 -5.30 4.19 -21.73
CA TYR A 238 -5.59 2.97 -22.49
C TYR A 238 -4.99 3.02 -23.91
N ASP A 239 -5.25 4.11 -24.64
CA ASP A 239 -4.74 4.31 -26.00
C ASP A 239 -3.20 4.27 -26.04
N PHE A 240 -2.54 5.01 -25.13
CA PHE A 240 -1.09 4.97 -25.00
C PHE A 240 -0.58 3.55 -24.69
N LEU A 241 -1.17 2.88 -23.69
CA LEU A 241 -0.72 1.56 -23.27
C LEU A 241 -0.89 0.50 -24.36
N THR A 242 -1.93 0.60 -25.18
CA THR A 242 -2.25 -0.40 -26.20
C THR A 242 -1.63 -0.13 -27.56
N HIS A 243 -1.49 1.14 -27.97
CA HIS A 243 -1.04 1.48 -29.32
C HIS A 243 0.37 2.07 -29.37
N SER A 244 0.89 2.67 -28.29
CA SER A 244 2.23 3.27 -28.33
C SER A 244 3.31 2.19 -28.26
N PRO A 245 4.30 2.19 -29.17
CA PRO A 245 5.44 1.26 -29.09
C PRO A 245 6.37 1.56 -27.91
N LEU A 246 6.25 2.76 -27.31
CA LEU A 246 7.06 3.20 -26.16
C LEU A 246 6.38 2.87 -24.81
N SER A 247 5.19 2.27 -24.84
CA SER A 247 4.48 1.87 -23.63
C SER A 247 5.16 0.67 -22.97
N VAL A 248 5.07 0.54 -21.65
CA VAL A 248 5.57 -0.63 -20.90
C VAL A 248 4.95 -1.95 -21.37
N MET A 249 3.77 -1.92 -21.99
CA MET A 249 3.08 -3.11 -22.49
C MET A 249 3.60 -3.58 -23.85
N ASN A 250 4.05 -2.64 -24.68
CA ASN A 250 4.43 -2.91 -26.07
C ASN A 250 5.93 -2.86 -26.30
N TRP A 251 6.68 -2.13 -25.46
CA TRP A 251 8.13 -2.04 -25.58
C TRP A 251 8.76 -3.41 -25.31
N GLN A 252 9.55 -3.88 -26.28
CA GLN A 252 10.32 -5.12 -26.16
C GLN A 252 11.80 -4.81 -26.32
N ALA A 253 12.59 -5.26 -25.34
CA ALA A 253 14.03 -5.26 -25.45
C ALA A 253 14.48 -6.18 -26.59
N SER A 254 15.49 -5.75 -27.34
CA SER A 254 16.12 -6.54 -28.39
C SER A 254 16.83 -7.77 -27.80
N GLN A 255 17.01 -8.81 -28.61
CA GLN A 255 17.74 -10.01 -28.18
C GLN A 255 19.16 -9.68 -27.71
N ALA A 256 19.84 -8.74 -28.38
CA ALA A 256 21.17 -8.29 -27.98
C ALA A 256 21.20 -7.66 -26.58
N GLU A 257 20.17 -6.91 -26.18
CA GLU A 257 20.04 -6.35 -24.82
C GLU A 257 19.77 -7.43 -23.77
N ILE A 258 19.01 -8.47 -24.14
CA ILE A 258 18.76 -9.63 -23.28
C ILE A 258 20.03 -10.47 -23.09
N ASP A 259 20.77 -10.72 -24.18
CA ASP A 259 22.00 -11.51 -24.17
C ASP A 259 23.10 -10.87 -23.31
N GLN A 260 23.12 -9.53 -23.20
CA GLN A 260 24.02 -8.81 -22.31
C GLN A 260 23.86 -9.18 -20.83
N LEU A 261 22.68 -9.67 -20.42
CA LEU A 261 22.44 -10.12 -19.05
C LEU A 261 23.11 -11.46 -18.73
N LYS A 262 23.56 -12.20 -19.76
CA LYS A 262 24.28 -13.49 -19.62
C LYS A 262 23.55 -14.50 -18.71
N LEU A 263 22.23 -14.49 -18.71
CA LEU A 263 21.41 -15.46 -17.98
C LEU A 263 21.43 -16.78 -18.75
N SER A 264 21.62 -17.91 -18.05
CA SER A 264 21.48 -19.22 -18.69
C SER A 264 19.99 -19.49 -19.00
N PRO A 265 19.68 -20.30 -20.03
CA PRO A 265 18.30 -20.68 -20.36
C PRO A 265 17.55 -21.33 -19.20
N GLU A 266 18.28 -22.02 -18.32
CA GLU A 266 17.77 -22.69 -17.12
C GLU A 266 17.55 -21.74 -15.94
N ASP A 267 18.09 -20.51 -15.99
CA ASP A 267 17.87 -19.51 -14.94
C ASP A 267 16.37 -19.14 -14.91
N PRO A 268 15.67 -19.26 -13.78
CA PRO A 268 14.25 -18.90 -13.68
C PRO A 268 13.97 -17.42 -13.98
N ARG A 269 15.00 -16.56 -13.93
CA ARG A 269 14.94 -15.15 -14.31
C ARG A 269 14.99 -14.94 -15.82
N SER A 270 15.21 -15.98 -16.63
CA SER A 270 15.23 -15.91 -18.10
C SER A 270 13.87 -15.53 -18.71
N ARG A 271 12.77 -15.64 -17.95
CA ARG A 271 11.45 -15.13 -18.36
C ARG A 271 11.31 -13.64 -18.05
N PHE A 272 11.01 -12.86 -19.09
CA PHE A 272 10.85 -11.41 -19.03
C PHE A 272 9.38 -11.04 -18.93
N THR A 273 9.06 -10.22 -17.93
CA THR A 273 7.76 -9.54 -17.82
C THR A 273 7.78 -8.23 -18.60
N PRO A 274 6.62 -7.62 -18.89
CA PRO A 274 6.60 -6.27 -19.48
C PRO A 274 7.42 -5.25 -18.66
N GLY A 275 7.41 -5.40 -17.33
CA GLY A 275 8.25 -4.62 -16.43
C GLY A 275 9.75 -4.81 -16.67
N ASP A 276 10.20 -6.03 -17.01
CA ASP A 276 11.61 -6.31 -17.29
C ASP A 276 12.07 -5.69 -18.61
N HIS A 277 11.27 -5.78 -19.66
CA HIS A 277 11.58 -5.10 -20.91
C HIS A 277 11.68 -3.58 -20.72
N SER A 278 10.79 -3.00 -19.92
CA SER A 278 10.87 -1.57 -19.57
C SER A 278 12.10 -1.21 -18.71
N ARG A 279 12.66 -2.14 -17.93
CA ARG A 279 13.92 -1.91 -17.19
C ARG A 279 15.15 -1.89 -18.09
N LEU A 280 15.09 -2.64 -19.20
CA LEU A 280 16.13 -2.66 -20.23
C LEU A 280 16.04 -1.47 -21.18
N ALA A 281 14.85 -0.87 -21.31
CA ALA A 281 14.61 0.29 -22.18
C ALA A 281 15.66 1.40 -22.00
N PRO A 282 16.25 1.96 -23.08
CA PRO A 282 17.27 3.00 -23.00
C PRO A 282 16.90 4.16 -22.05
N LEU A 283 17.89 4.71 -21.32
CA LEU A 283 17.65 5.81 -20.36
C LEU A 283 17.08 7.07 -21.02
N ASP A 284 17.30 7.28 -22.31
CA ASP A 284 16.74 8.37 -23.08
C ASP A 284 15.31 8.11 -23.56
N LEU A 285 14.78 6.88 -23.45
CA LEU A 285 13.41 6.55 -23.82
C LEU A 285 12.40 7.42 -23.05
N GLU A 286 12.64 7.64 -21.76
CA GLU A 286 11.80 8.52 -20.92
C GLU A 286 11.80 9.99 -21.40
N LYS A 287 12.87 10.42 -22.08
CA LYS A 287 12.96 11.77 -22.66
C LYS A 287 12.11 11.91 -23.93
N ARG A 288 11.83 10.79 -24.62
CA ARG A 288 10.98 10.75 -25.83
C ARG A 288 9.50 10.79 -25.51
N LEU A 289 9.11 10.38 -24.29
CA LEU A 289 7.74 10.43 -23.82
C LEU A 289 7.34 11.88 -23.47
N SER A 290 6.10 12.25 -23.77
CA SER A 290 5.49 13.46 -23.22
C SER A 290 5.30 13.36 -21.70
N ALA A 291 4.96 14.48 -21.05
CA ALA A 291 4.77 14.49 -19.60
C ALA A 291 3.62 13.58 -19.14
N SER A 292 2.50 13.53 -19.87
CA SER A 292 1.38 12.65 -19.59
C SER A 292 1.74 11.18 -19.81
N GLU A 293 2.42 10.86 -20.92
CA GLU A 293 2.87 9.49 -21.21
C GLU A 293 3.85 8.97 -20.16
N ARG A 294 4.77 9.80 -19.66
CA ARG A 294 5.63 9.43 -18.52
C ARG A 294 4.80 9.07 -17.29
N VAL A 295 3.75 9.85 -16.99
CA VAL A 295 2.85 9.57 -15.86
C VAL A 295 2.09 8.28 -16.08
N TYR A 296 1.54 8.03 -17.27
CA TYR A 296 0.85 6.79 -17.61
C TYR A 296 1.79 5.58 -17.48
N ASN A 297 2.97 5.67 -18.10
CA ASN A 297 3.95 4.59 -18.11
C ASN A 297 4.43 4.27 -16.68
N TYR A 298 4.81 5.31 -15.91
CA TYR A 298 5.23 5.15 -14.54
C TYR A 298 4.12 4.59 -13.65
N THR A 299 2.90 5.13 -13.74
CA THR A 299 1.77 4.71 -12.89
C THR A 299 1.35 3.29 -13.22
N PHE A 300 1.22 2.94 -14.49
CA PHE A 300 0.84 1.61 -14.91
C PHE A 300 1.92 0.57 -14.54
N TYR A 301 3.19 0.87 -14.81
CA TYR A 301 4.29 0.00 -14.41
C TYR A 301 4.39 -0.17 -12.87
N ARG A 302 4.41 0.93 -12.10
CA ARG A 302 4.68 0.87 -10.65
C ARG A 302 3.47 0.47 -9.82
N VAL A 303 2.28 0.96 -10.16
CA VAL A 303 1.08 0.76 -9.34
C VAL A 303 0.30 -0.46 -9.81
N PHE A 304 0.17 -0.67 -11.13
CA PHE A 304 -0.62 -1.77 -11.68
C PHE A 304 0.21 -3.04 -11.86
N LEU A 305 1.26 -3.04 -12.70
CA LEU A 305 2.04 -4.25 -13.00
C LEU A 305 2.97 -4.69 -11.85
N GLY A 306 3.59 -3.72 -11.18
CA GLY A 306 4.62 -3.92 -10.17
C GLY A 306 4.24 -4.88 -9.04
N PRO A 307 3.09 -4.72 -8.36
CA PRO A 307 2.66 -5.62 -7.29
C PRO A 307 2.70 -7.11 -7.67
N ALA A 308 2.10 -7.48 -8.81
CA ALA A 308 2.07 -8.87 -9.26
C ALA A 308 3.44 -9.35 -9.76
N ASP A 309 4.19 -8.50 -10.48
CA ASP A 309 5.56 -8.80 -10.97
C ASP A 309 6.51 -9.09 -9.81
N VAL A 310 6.59 -8.18 -8.83
CA VAL A 310 7.44 -8.33 -7.64
C VAL A 310 7.05 -9.57 -6.84
N SER A 311 5.74 -9.81 -6.67
CA SER A 311 5.26 -10.97 -5.90
C SER A 311 5.62 -12.29 -6.60
N SER A 312 5.55 -12.35 -7.93
CA SER A 312 6.01 -13.51 -8.71
C SER A 312 7.48 -13.85 -8.43
N ARG A 313 8.35 -12.83 -8.29
CA ARG A 313 9.77 -13.02 -7.96
C ARG A 313 9.98 -13.63 -6.57
N TRP A 314 9.12 -13.33 -5.60
CA TRP A 314 9.17 -13.99 -4.29
C TRP A 314 8.76 -15.46 -4.36
N TYR A 315 7.76 -15.79 -5.18
CA TYR A 315 7.35 -17.17 -5.41
C TYR A 315 8.41 -18.02 -6.14
N GLN A 316 9.34 -17.39 -6.86
CA GLN A 316 10.50 -18.04 -7.49
C GLN A 316 11.65 -18.21 -6.51
N TYR A 317 11.98 -17.14 -5.78
CA TYR A 317 13.19 -17.10 -4.96
C TYR A 317 13.15 -18.09 -3.79
N PHE A 318 12.09 -18.10 -2.98
CA PHE A 318 12.09 -18.85 -1.72
C PHE A 318 11.96 -20.39 -1.85
N PRO A 319 11.36 -20.94 -2.90
CA PRO A 319 11.38 -22.40 -3.12
C PRO A 319 12.71 -22.93 -3.66
N GLU A 320 13.44 -22.11 -4.43
CA GLU A 320 14.57 -22.59 -5.25
C GLU A 320 15.93 -22.08 -4.76
N HIS A 321 15.98 -20.88 -4.14
CA HIS A 321 17.23 -20.16 -3.88
C HIS A 321 17.49 -19.81 -2.41
N SER A 322 16.47 -19.82 -1.54
CA SER A 322 16.72 -19.85 -0.10
C SER A 322 16.85 -21.29 0.36
N ASP A 323 17.55 -21.53 1.48
CA ASP A 323 17.67 -22.83 2.15
C ASP A 323 16.31 -23.34 2.72
N GLY A 324 15.24 -23.24 1.94
CA GLY A 324 13.85 -23.43 2.33
C GLY A 324 13.14 -22.14 2.76
N PHE A 325 11.98 -22.31 3.39
CA PHE A 325 11.17 -21.20 3.89
C PHE A 325 11.78 -20.56 5.13
N ILE A 326 11.76 -19.22 5.22
CA ILE A 326 12.45 -18.47 6.29
C ILE A 326 11.78 -18.56 7.66
N GLY A 327 10.56 -19.09 7.75
CA GLY A 327 9.80 -19.19 8.99
C GLY A 327 9.63 -17.86 9.74
N LEU A 328 9.98 -17.87 11.01
CA LEU A 328 9.92 -16.70 11.91
C LEU A 328 11.17 -15.82 11.86
N GLN A 329 12.18 -16.18 11.05
CA GLN A 329 13.40 -15.40 10.93
C GLN A 329 13.11 -14.00 10.38
N GLY A 330 13.84 -13.00 10.89
CA GLY A 330 13.72 -11.61 10.44
C GLY A 330 12.46 -10.88 10.89
N LEU A 331 11.65 -11.46 11.78
CA LEU A 331 10.51 -10.77 12.41
C LEU A 331 10.94 -9.87 13.57
N LYS A 332 12.00 -10.26 14.31
CA LYS A 332 12.53 -9.49 15.44
C LYS A 332 13.32 -8.28 14.93
N SER A 333 13.22 -7.12 15.60
CA SER A 333 13.98 -5.92 15.21
C SER A 333 15.49 -6.16 15.23
N LYS A 334 15.98 -6.90 16.23
CA LYS A 334 17.40 -7.26 16.37
C LYS A 334 17.93 -8.09 15.19
N ASP A 335 17.08 -8.91 14.57
CA ASP A 335 17.48 -9.67 13.37
C ASP A 335 17.60 -8.76 12.14
N ARG A 336 16.97 -7.58 12.14
CA ARG A 336 17.03 -6.60 11.04
C ARG A 336 18.14 -5.57 11.22
N GLU A 337 18.54 -5.35 12.47
CA GLU A 337 19.67 -4.50 12.83
C GLU A 337 21.01 -5.23 12.67
N ASN A 338 20.98 -6.57 12.59
CA ASN A 338 22.16 -7.36 12.29
C ASN A 338 22.47 -7.32 10.78
N ALA A 339 23.59 -6.68 10.41
CA ALA A 339 24.07 -6.61 9.02
C ALA A 339 24.24 -8.00 8.36
N ALA A 340 24.50 -9.05 9.15
CA ALA A 340 24.62 -10.43 8.67
C ALA A 340 23.28 -11.11 8.35
N LYS A 341 22.14 -10.55 8.77
CA LYS A 341 20.81 -11.08 8.48
C LYS A 341 20.05 -10.14 7.54
N THR A 342 20.18 -10.42 6.25
CA THR A 342 19.56 -9.59 5.20
C THR A 342 18.04 -9.74 5.19
N HIS A 343 17.32 -8.62 5.13
CA HIS A 343 15.85 -8.62 5.04
C HIS A 343 15.38 -9.37 3.77
N PRO A 344 14.31 -10.19 3.81
CA PRO A 344 13.82 -10.97 2.66
C PRO A 344 13.60 -10.14 1.39
N ALA A 345 12.99 -8.96 1.51
CA ALA A 345 12.82 -8.04 0.39
C ALA A 345 14.13 -7.58 -0.26
N ARG A 346 15.24 -7.50 0.51
CA ARG A 346 16.56 -7.16 -0.03
C ARG A 346 17.21 -8.35 -0.72
N LEU A 347 17.01 -9.58 -0.21
CA LEU A 347 17.47 -10.80 -0.88
C LEU A 347 16.84 -10.93 -2.28
N VAL A 348 15.51 -10.87 -2.36
CA VAL A 348 14.80 -10.89 -3.65
C VAL A 348 15.15 -9.65 -4.48
N GLY A 349 15.31 -8.50 -3.84
CA GLY A 349 15.73 -7.25 -4.47
C GLY A 349 17.05 -7.40 -5.24
N HIS A 350 18.05 -7.95 -4.56
CA HIS A 350 19.38 -8.17 -5.11
C HIS A 350 19.32 -9.20 -6.24
N TRP A 351 18.73 -10.37 -5.99
CA TRP A 351 18.66 -11.47 -6.95
C TRP A 351 17.84 -11.13 -8.21
N ALA A 352 16.66 -10.52 -8.07
CA ALA A 352 15.77 -10.26 -9.20
C ALA A 352 16.10 -8.96 -9.95
N TYR A 353 16.74 -7.99 -9.30
CA TYR A 353 16.92 -6.64 -9.86
C TYR A 353 18.36 -6.17 -9.89
N THR A 354 19.14 -6.23 -8.81
CA THR A 354 20.53 -5.73 -8.84
C THR A 354 21.44 -6.64 -9.65
N GLU A 355 21.41 -7.95 -9.43
CA GLU A 355 22.21 -8.92 -10.20
C GLU A 355 21.81 -8.92 -11.68
N ARG A 356 20.50 -8.81 -11.93
CA ARG A 356 19.93 -8.86 -13.29
C ARG A 356 20.06 -7.53 -14.04
N PHE A 357 19.96 -6.39 -13.36
CA PHE A 357 19.98 -5.05 -13.95
C PHE A 357 20.88 -4.10 -13.13
N PRO A 358 22.20 -4.36 -13.05
CA PRO A 358 23.10 -3.67 -12.12
C PRO A 358 23.17 -2.16 -12.37
N ASN A 359 23.02 -1.72 -13.62
CA ASN A 359 23.06 -0.31 -13.99
C ASN A 359 21.77 0.46 -13.66
N ARG A 360 20.73 -0.20 -13.13
CA ARG A 360 19.41 0.39 -12.87
C ARG A 360 19.03 0.46 -11.40
N TYR A 361 19.64 -0.36 -10.56
CA TYR A 361 19.23 -0.52 -9.17
C TYR A 361 20.42 -0.35 -8.24
N LEU A 362 20.19 0.34 -7.13
CA LEU A 362 21.14 0.44 -6.03
C LEU A 362 21.25 -0.90 -5.30
N GLU A 363 22.38 -1.16 -4.64
CA GLU A 363 22.61 -2.34 -3.79
C GLU A 363 21.66 -2.43 -2.57
N THR A 364 20.99 -1.33 -2.25
CA THR A 364 20.03 -1.17 -1.17
C THR A 364 18.58 -1.45 -1.61
N VAL A 365 18.37 -1.86 -2.87
CA VAL A 365 17.02 -2.14 -3.41
C VAL A 365 16.28 -3.16 -2.54
N GLN A 366 14.98 -2.89 -2.35
CA GLN A 366 14.08 -3.77 -1.61
C GLN A 366 12.84 -4.01 -2.46
N ALA A 367 12.65 -5.28 -2.82
CA ALA A 367 11.51 -5.77 -3.55
C ALA A 367 10.37 -6.10 -2.58
N TYR A 368 9.59 -5.10 -2.17
CA TYR A 368 8.43 -5.34 -1.30
C TYR A 368 7.31 -6.02 -2.08
N ALA A 369 7.01 -7.26 -1.72
CA ALA A 369 5.91 -8.02 -2.31
C ALA A 369 4.60 -7.83 -1.55
N SER A 370 3.54 -8.39 -2.13
CA SER A 370 2.24 -8.54 -1.51
C SER A 370 2.28 -9.44 -0.26
N VAL A 371 1.19 -9.39 0.49
CA VAL A 371 1.01 -10.13 1.73
C VAL A 371 1.09 -11.64 1.57
N ASP A 372 0.52 -12.18 0.49
CA ASP A 372 0.53 -13.61 0.19
C ASP A 372 1.94 -14.08 -0.13
N ALA A 373 2.70 -13.30 -0.90
CA ALA A 373 4.09 -13.63 -1.24
C ALA A 373 5.02 -13.56 -0.02
N ASP A 374 4.89 -12.55 0.84
CA ASP A 374 5.64 -12.49 2.11
C ASP A 374 5.30 -13.67 3.02
N ALA A 375 4.03 -14.06 3.10
CA ALA A 375 3.61 -15.19 3.91
C ALA A 375 4.07 -16.54 3.32
N TYR A 376 4.05 -16.66 1.99
CA TYR A 376 4.56 -17.82 1.28
C TYR A 376 6.06 -18.02 1.53
N ALA A 377 6.86 -16.96 1.47
CA ALA A 377 8.29 -17.04 1.78
C ALA A 377 8.57 -17.60 3.18
N ARG A 378 7.66 -17.39 4.13
CA ARG A 378 7.81 -17.83 5.52
C ARG A 378 7.41 -19.28 5.75
N PHE A 379 6.28 -19.72 5.21
CA PHE A 379 5.70 -21.03 5.55
C PHE A 379 5.06 -21.73 4.35
N GLY A 380 5.42 -21.35 3.12
CA GLY A 380 4.80 -21.86 1.90
C GLY A 380 3.30 -21.60 1.85
N ILE A 381 2.55 -22.57 1.31
CA ILE A 381 1.08 -22.48 1.19
C ILE A 381 0.40 -22.32 2.55
N PHE A 382 0.94 -22.94 3.61
CA PHE A 382 0.41 -22.75 4.96
C PHE A 382 0.51 -21.28 5.41
N GLY A 383 1.58 -20.59 5.03
CA GLY A 383 1.75 -19.16 5.27
C GLY A 383 0.66 -18.31 4.60
N ILE A 384 0.34 -18.61 3.34
CA ILE A 384 -0.76 -17.95 2.61
C ILE A 384 -2.08 -18.12 3.36
N VAL A 385 -2.37 -19.33 3.85
CA VAL A 385 -3.60 -19.60 4.62
C VAL A 385 -3.64 -18.77 5.90
N LEU A 386 -2.53 -18.73 6.65
CA LEU A 386 -2.43 -17.89 7.85
C LEU A 386 -2.62 -16.41 7.53
N ALA A 387 -2.06 -15.90 6.43
CA ALA A 387 -2.25 -14.53 6.01
C ALA A 387 -3.70 -14.22 5.64
N GLY A 388 -4.40 -15.13 4.94
CA GLY A 388 -5.82 -14.95 4.62
C GLY A 388 -6.70 -14.92 5.87
N VAL A 389 -6.46 -15.83 6.82
CA VAL A 389 -7.15 -15.82 8.12
C VAL A 389 -6.86 -14.54 8.88
N LEU A 390 -5.61 -14.08 8.90
CA LEU A 390 -5.23 -12.83 9.55
C LEU A 390 -5.94 -11.62 8.92
N VAL A 391 -5.98 -11.52 7.59
CA VAL A 391 -6.70 -10.47 6.87
C VAL A 391 -8.18 -10.47 7.24
N LEU A 392 -8.82 -11.65 7.25
CA LEU A 392 -10.22 -11.81 7.65
C LEU A 392 -10.45 -11.36 9.09
N VAL A 393 -9.64 -11.84 10.03
CA VAL A 393 -9.73 -11.50 11.46
C VAL A 393 -9.54 -9.99 11.67
N LEU A 394 -8.53 -9.38 11.05
CA LEU A 394 -8.30 -7.93 11.15
C LEU A 394 -9.48 -7.12 10.64
N ARG A 395 -10.06 -7.51 9.49
CA ARG A 395 -11.27 -6.86 8.96
C ARG A 395 -12.44 -6.99 9.94
N ILE A 396 -12.65 -8.16 10.51
CA ILE A 396 -13.73 -8.39 11.50
C ILE A 396 -13.48 -7.54 12.76
N LEU A 397 -12.25 -7.51 13.29
CA LEU A 397 -11.91 -6.74 14.48
C LEU A 397 -12.08 -5.23 14.26
N LEU A 398 -11.66 -4.70 13.11
CA LEU A 398 -11.89 -3.29 12.76
C LEU A 398 -13.39 -2.96 12.78
N LYS A 399 -14.24 -3.84 12.25
CA LYS A 399 -15.70 -3.68 12.29
C LYS A 399 -16.27 -3.76 13.71
N VAL A 400 -15.78 -4.70 14.52
CA VAL A 400 -16.24 -4.90 15.91
C VAL A 400 -15.89 -3.69 16.78
N PHE A 401 -14.68 -3.15 16.63
CA PHE A 401 -14.20 -2.02 17.43
C PHE A 401 -14.60 -0.66 16.86
N ARG A 402 -15.07 -0.60 15.61
CA ARG A 402 -15.63 0.61 15.02
C ARG A 402 -16.78 1.14 15.88
N ASP A 403 -16.67 2.42 16.20
CA ASP A 403 -17.73 3.16 16.87
C ASP A 403 -18.28 4.25 15.95
N GLY A 404 -19.48 4.75 16.24
CA GLY A 404 -20.14 5.78 15.43
C GLY A 404 -19.62 7.21 15.64
N SER A 405 -18.52 7.40 16.38
CA SER A 405 -17.94 8.73 16.62
C SER A 405 -17.20 9.27 15.40
N GLU A 406 -16.88 10.56 15.42
CA GLU A 406 -16.14 11.18 14.31
C GLU A 406 -14.75 10.57 14.12
N LEU A 407 -14.05 10.34 15.23
CA LEU A 407 -12.72 9.76 15.22
C LEU A 407 -12.77 8.29 14.82
N GLY A 408 -13.69 7.51 15.42
CA GLY A 408 -13.80 6.07 15.16
C GLY A 408 -14.09 5.78 13.70
N GLU A 409 -15.00 6.52 13.09
CA GLU A 409 -15.29 6.45 11.66
C GLU A 409 -14.08 6.85 10.79
N SER A 410 -13.36 7.91 11.17
CA SER A 410 -12.18 8.37 10.41
C SER A 410 -11.05 7.33 10.46
N LEU A 411 -10.73 6.82 11.65
CA LEU A 411 -9.75 5.75 11.86
C LEU A 411 -10.12 4.48 11.09
N TYR A 412 -11.40 4.11 11.09
CA TYR A 412 -11.88 2.94 10.36
C TYR A 412 -11.66 3.08 8.84
N VAL A 413 -12.05 4.22 8.25
CA VAL A 413 -11.85 4.45 6.82
C VAL A 413 -10.36 4.47 6.46
N ILE A 414 -9.52 5.15 7.25
CA ILE A 414 -8.06 5.16 7.05
C ILE A 414 -7.49 3.75 7.07
N ALA A 415 -7.90 2.90 8.02
CA ALA A 415 -7.47 1.52 8.09
C ALA A 415 -7.87 0.71 6.84
N LEU A 416 -9.09 0.90 6.33
CA LEU A 416 -9.53 0.23 5.10
C LEU A 416 -8.75 0.68 3.87
N VAL A 417 -8.42 1.97 3.76
CA VAL A 417 -7.59 2.49 2.65
C VAL A 417 -6.16 1.94 2.76
N LEU A 418 -5.56 1.96 3.94
CA LEU A 418 -4.24 1.38 4.19
C LEU A 418 -4.20 -0.11 3.81
N MET A 419 -5.19 -0.87 4.27
CA MET A 419 -5.33 -2.28 3.92
C MET A 419 -5.44 -2.45 2.40
N GLY A 420 -6.39 -1.78 1.76
CA GLY A 420 -6.61 -1.95 0.32
C GLY A 420 -5.41 -1.61 -0.57
N LEU A 421 -4.64 -0.57 -0.22
CA LEU A 421 -3.48 -0.16 -1.01
C LEU A 421 -2.22 -1.00 -0.72
N TRP A 422 -1.98 -1.34 0.55
CA TRP A 422 -0.71 -1.94 0.94
C TRP A 422 -0.71 -3.47 0.91
N TRP A 423 -1.87 -4.15 0.97
CA TRP A 423 -1.89 -5.63 0.90
C TRP A 423 -1.24 -6.17 -0.38
N SER A 424 -1.29 -5.43 -1.48
CA SER A 424 -0.67 -5.80 -2.76
C SER A 424 0.84 -5.50 -2.84
N SER A 425 1.38 -4.67 -1.95
CA SER A 425 2.71 -4.07 -2.12
C SER A 425 3.56 -3.98 -0.85
N ALA A 426 3.13 -4.62 0.24
CA ALA A 426 3.86 -4.65 1.50
C ALA A 426 3.65 -5.97 2.26
N SER A 427 4.64 -6.31 3.09
CA SER A 427 4.58 -7.47 3.99
C SER A 427 3.57 -7.28 5.12
N VAL A 428 3.13 -8.39 5.73
CA VAL A 428 2.21 -8.39 6.88
C VAL A 428 2.71 -7.44 7.98
N GLN A 429 3.99 -7.55 8.34
CA GLN A 429 4.58 -6.74 9.40
C GLN A 429 4.68 -5.27 9.01
N ALA A 430 5.01 -4.96 7.75
CA ALA A 430 5.06 -3.58 7.29
C ALA A 430 3.66 -2.94 7.37
N ILE A 431 2.61 -3.65 6.97
CA ILE A 431 1.24 -3.14 7.01
C ILE A 431 0.76 -2.93 8.45
N LEU A 432 0.95 -3.94 9.29
CA LEU A 432 0.51 -3.89 10.69
C LEU A 432 1.28 -2.85 11.50
N LEU A 433 2.61 -2.85 11.41
CA LEU A 433 3.46 -2.01 12.22
C LEU A 433 3.80 -0.71 11.51
N ALA A 434 4.53 -0.74 10.39
CA ALA A 434 5.05 0.49 9.79
C ALA A 434 3.94 1.39 9.20
N GLN A 435 2.95 0.81 8.51
CA GLN A 435 1.87 1.57 7.89
C GLN A 435 0.76 1.95 8.89
N GLY A 436 0.72 1.29 10.06
CA GLY A 436 -0.07 1.75 11.20
C GLY A 436 -1.44 1.09 11.39
N VAL A 437 -1.74 -0.02 10.70
CA VAL A 437 -3.02 -0.72 10.90
C VAL A 437 -3.19 -1.22 12.34
N LEU A 438 -2.13 -1.74 12.97
CA LEU A 438 -2.19 -2.21 14.36
C LEU A 438 -2.39 -1.07 15.37
N PRO A 439 -1.66 0.06 15.31
CA PRO A 439 -1.96 1.25 16.10
C PRO A 439 -3.40 1.75 15.96
N ILE A 440 -3.94 1.79 14.73
CA ILE A 440 -5.34 2.17 14.52
C ILE A 440 -6.28 1.19 15.24
N LEU A 441 -6.05 -0.12 15.06
CA LEU A 441 -6.84 -1.15 15.71
C LEU A 441 -6.78 -1.05 17.24
N ALA A 442 -5.59 -0.78 17.80
CA ALA A 442 -5.39 -0.58 19.22
C ALA A 442 -6.16 0.65 19.74
N LEU A 443 -6.13 1.78 19.02
CA LEU A 443 -6.91 2.98 19.36
C LEU A 443 -8.42 2.71 19.34
N LEU A 444 -8.91 2.00 18.32
CA LEU A 444 -10.32 1.60 18.23
C LEU A 444 -10.71 0.64 19.37
N CYS A 445 -9.85 -0.33 19.68
CA CYS A 445 -10.06 -1.28 20.79
C CYS A 445 -10.13 -0.55 22.15
N LEU A 446 -9.17 0.35 22.43
CA LEU A 446 -9.17 1.16 23.65
C LEU A 446 -10.47 1.94 23.78
N ARG A 447 -10.91 2.62 22.73
CA ARG A 447 -12.20 3.34 22.71
C ARG A 447 -13.37 2.40 22.98
N TYR A 448 -13.40 1.24 22.33
CA TYR A 448 -14.43 0.24 22.52
C TYR A 448 -14.53 -0.23 23.99
N VAL A 449 -13.39 -0.50 24.63
CA VAL A 449 -13.32 -0.91 26.04
C VAL A 449 -13.83 0.21 26.95
N PHE A 450 -13.39 1.45 26.76
CA PHE A 450 -13.87 2.60 27.55
C PHE A 450 -15.39 2.78 27.47
N VAL A 451 -15.97 2.60 26.28
CA VAL A 451 -17.43 2.68 26.07
C VAL A 451 -18.16 1.57 26.82
N LYS A 452 -17.64 0.34 26.80
CA LYS A 452 -18.25 -0.81 27.49
C LYS A 452 -18.18 -0.70 29.01
N ILE A 453 -17.03 -0.32 29.57
CA ILE A 453 -16.86 -0.15 31.02
C ILE A 453 -17.88 0.86 31.57
N LYS A 454 -18.08 1.98 30.87
CA LYS A 454 -19.08 2.98 31.29
C LYS A 454 -20.52 2.43 31.27
N LYS A 455 -20.87 1.64 30.25
CA LYS A 455 -22.20 1.03 30.16
C LYS A 455 -22.45 0.04 31.31
N PHE A 456 -21.41 -0.66 31.76
CA PHE A 456 -21.49 -1.57 32.90
C PHE A 456 -21.69 -0.80 34.21
N ARG A 457 -20.85 0.21 34.49
CA ARG A 457 -20.99 1.04 35.71
C ARG A 457 -22.36 1.73 35.83
N ASN A 458 -22.92 2.21 34.72
CA ASN A 458 -24.24 2.85 34.75
C ASN A 458 -25.40 1.86 35.01
N ARG A 459 -25.17 0.54 34.91
CA ARG A 459 -26.17 -0.49 35.23
C ARG A 459 -26.14 -0.92 36.69
N GLU A 460 -25.06 -0.64 37.42
CA GLU A 460 -24.94 -0.95 38.85
C GLU A 460 -25.49 0.18 39.74
N VAL A 461 -25.69 1.37 39.17
CA VAL A 461 -26.20 2.56 39.88
C VAL A 461 -27.72 2.72 39.71
N VAL A 462 -28.35 1.86 38.90
CA VAL A 462 -29.80 1.77 38.70
C VAL A 462 -30.27 0.45 39.27
#